data_AF-A0A7G7WC42-F1
#
_entry.id   AF-A0A7G7WC42-F1
#
_cell.length_a   1.000
_cell.length_b   1.000
_cell.length_c   1.000
_cell.angle_alpha   90.00
_cell.angle_beta   90.00
_cell.angle_gamma   90.00
#
_symmetry.space_group_name_H-M   'P 1'
#
loop_
_entity.id
_entity.type
_entity.pdbx_description
1 polymer ?
#
loop_
_entity_poly.entity_id
_entity_poly.type
_entity_poly.pdbx_seq_one_letter_code
_entity_poly.pdbx_strand_id
1 'polypeptide(L)'
;MDDSIKAKYQPVIGLEVHAQLLTRSKMYSSDENEYGALPNNNLSVITLGHPGTLPRVNYSAVEFAMKMGLATNCQIRRENLFARKNYFYPDLPKGYQITQDKTPICTGGHVEVRLSDGSTKKIGITRIHMEEDAGKSMHLAGEVETLVDLNRAGVPLIEIVSEPDIRNAEEAYAYLAEIKKLVEYLGICDGNMEEGSLRCDANISVMLRGADKFGTKVEVKNMNSFRNVQRAIEYEIERQIQMVEAGEIIDSETRGFDAQTGTTNGQRSKETMNDYRYFPEPDLPPVIIDDAWLHRVQSELPALPQQLYARFTGELGLSDYDATVLTAEKELALYFDELTCLTPNAKAAANWVTGPVKAYLNERALALDQFPLSTQHLADIIQLIDDNKVGHSVASKQLFPHLLDNPTQTAAAAAEAQGLLQQSDAGALETMIQQVLDANPAKVAEYRAGKKSLTGMFMGELMKLTGGKADPKLANQLLRQKLDA
;
A
#
# COMPACT_ATOMS: atom_id res chain seq x y z
N MET A 1 34.12 -0.46 3.92
CA MET A 1 34.66 -1.28 2.81
C MET A 1 34.88 -0.37 1.62
N ASP A 2 35.96 -0.53 0.87
CA ASP A 2 36.21 0.27 -0.34
C ASP A 2 35.16 -0.04 -1.41
N ASP A 3 34.62 0.99 -2.05
CA ASP A 3 33.59 0.87 -3.09
C ASP A 3 34.11 0.11 -4.31
N SER A 4 35.42 0.16 -4.57
CA SER A 4 36.06 -0.62 -5.62
C SER A 4 35.91 -2.13 -5.40
N ILE A 5 35.93 -2.58 -4.15
CA ILE A 5 35.74 -3.99 -3.78
C ILE A 5 34.28 -4.37 -3.93
N LYS A 6 33.36 -3.54 -3.40
CA LYS A 6 31.90 -3.75 -3.56
C LYS A 6 31.51 -3.91 -5.02
N ALA A 7 32.07 -3.09 -5.90
CA ALA A 7 31.75 -3.09 -7.33
C ALA A 7 32.06 -4.42 -8.05
N LYS A 8 33.00 -5.24 -7.53
CA LYS A 8 33.31 -6.57 -8.09
C LYS A 8 32.15 -7.56 -7.95
N TYR A 9 31.29 -7.36 -6.95
CA TYR A 9 30.25 -8.30 -6.56
C TYR A 9 28.85 -7.85 -7.02
N GLN A 10 27.99 -8.84 -7.18
CA GLN A 10 26.56 -8.71 -7.44
C GLN A 10 25.80 -9.43 -6.31
N PRO A 11 25.01 -8.70 -5.50
CA PRO A 11 24.07 -9.33 -4.59
C PRO A 11 22.98 -10.07 -5.37
N VAL A 12 22.56 -11.21 -4.84
CA VAL A 12 21.46 -12.03 -5.32
C VAL A 12 20.57 -12.32 -4.11
N ILE A 13 19.38 -11.74 -4.14
CA ILE A 13 18.46 -11.73 -3.01
C ILE A 13 17.13 -12.35 -3.43
N GLY A 14 16.60 -13.24 -2.60
CA GLY A 14 15.22 -13.72 -2.67
C GLY A 14 14.53 -13.43 -1.34
N LEU A 15 13.26 -13.06 -1.41
CA LEU A 15 12.41 -12.77 -0.25
C LEU A 15 11.29 -13.80 -0.14
N GLU A 16 11.05 -14.27 1.08
CA GLU A 16 9.95 -15.15 1.48
C GLU A 16 9.00 -14.34 2.36
N VAL A 17 7.86 -13.93 1.79
CA VAL A 17 6.89 -13.06 2.47
C VAL A 17 5.72 -13.88 2.96
N HIS A 18 5.43 -13.84 4.26
CA HIS A 18 4.27 -14.50 4.83
C HIS A 18 3.20 -13.44 5.14
N ALA A 19 1.98 -13.64 4.62
CA ALA A 19 0.84 -12.76 4.85
C ALA A 19 -0.29 -13.52 5.55
N GLN A 20 -0.70 -13.06 6.74
CA GLN A 20 -1.86 -13.55 7.47
C GLN A 20 -3.14 -13.09 6.79
N LEU A 21 -4.02 -14.05 6.52
CA LEU A 21 -5.24 -13.78 5.80
C LEU A 21 -6.34 -13.27 6.74
N LEU A 22 -7.05 -12.22 6.34
CA LEU A 22 -8.18 -11.61 7.04
C LEU A 22 -9.48 -12.42 6.88
N THR A 23 -9.40 -13.72 7.10
CA THR A 23 -10.59 -14.59 7.14
C THR A 23 -11.25 -14.53 8.51
N ARG A 24 -12.55 -14.81 8.57
CA ARG A 24 -13.29 -14.88 9.84
C ARG A 24 -12.87 -16.06 10.73
N SER A 25 -12.61 -17.22 10.13
CA SER A 25 -12.19 -18.42 10.84
C SER A 25 -10.78 -18.84 10.43
N LYS A 26 -10.17 -19.71 11.23
CA LYS A 26 -8.85 -20.30 10.96
C LYS A 26 -8.80 -21.13 9.66
N MET A 27 -7.60 -21.54 9.26
CA MET A 27 -7.33 -22.22 7.99
C MET A 27 -7.95 -23.62 7.93
N TYR A 28 -7.90 -24.34 9.05
CA TYR A 28 -8.30 -25.74 9.14
C TYR A 28 -9.31 -26.05 10.26
N SER A 29 -9.80 -25.03 10.96
CA SER A 29 -10.81 -25.13 12.01
C SER A 29 -11.82 -23.98 11.93
N SER A 30 -12.94 -24.12 12.64
CA SER A 30 -13.96 -23.06 12.75
C SER A 30 -13.66 -22.03 13.84
N ASP A 31 -12.47 -22.08 14.45
CA ASP A 31 -12.08 -21.15 15.50
C ASP A 31 -11.94 -19.75 14.93
N GLU A 32 -12.20 -18.76 15.79
CA GLU A 32 -12.12 -17.36 15.43
C GLU A 32 -10.67 -16.95 15.08
N ASN A 33 -10.53 -16.19 14.00
CA ASN A 33 -9.28 -15.58 13.59
C ASN A 33 -9.30 -14.10 13.97
N GLU A 34 -9.05 -13.83 15.25
CA GLU A 34 -9.04 -12.49 15.82
C GLU A 34 -7.69 -12.23 16.51
N TYR A 35 -7.13 -11.06 16.23
CA TYR A 35 -5.93 -10.55 16.89
C TYR A 35 -6.29 -9.81 18.19
N GLY A 36 -5.39 -9.87 19.18
CA GLY A 36 -5.55 -9.12 20.44
C GLY A 36 -6.44 -9.77 21.50
N ALA A 37 -6.99 -10.97 21.23
CA ALA A 37 -7.72 -11.74 22.24
C ALA A 37 -6.81 -12.16 23.41
N LEU A 38 -7.42 -12.40 24.58
CA LEU A 38 -6.72 -12.94 25.74
C LEU A 38 -6.06 -14.30 25.39
N PRO A 39 -4.87 -14.62 25.93
CA PRO A 39 -4.15 -15.85 25.59
C PRO A 39 -5.02 -17.10 25.68
N ASN A 40 -4.89 -18.00 24.70
CA ASN A 40 -5.57 -19.28 24.67
C ASN A 40 -7.12 -19.23 24.75
N ASN A 41 -7.78 -18.26 24.08
CA ASN A 41 -9.26 -18.17 23.98
C ASN A 41 -9.82 -18.52 22.59
N ASN A 42 -9.03 -18.39 21.53
CA ASN A 42 -9.46 -18.61 20.14
C ASN A 42 -9.07 -20.01 19.67
N LEU A 43 -9.48 -21.05 20.41
CA LEU A 43 -9.04 -22.44 20.17
C LEU A 43 -10.18 -23.45 20.33
N SER A 44 -10.12 -24.49 19.52
CA SER A 44 -10.82 -25.76 19.71
C SER A 44 -9.84 -26.91 19.83
N VAL A 45 -10.39 -28.11 20.03
CA VAL A 45 -9.66 -29.38 19.99
C VAL A 45 -8.86 -29.57 18.69
N ILE A 46 -9.28 -28.98 17.56
CA ILE A 46 -8.56 -29.05 16.28
C ILE A 46 -7.30 -28.19 16.35
N THR A 47 -7.42 -26.93 16.81
CA THR A 47 -6.26 -26.04 17.03
C THR A 47 -5.27 -26.67 18.01
N LEU A 48 -5.77 -27.28 19.08
CA LEU A 48 -4.95 -27.96 20.09
C LEU A 48 -4.34 -29.29 19.62
N GLY A 49 -4.67 -29.77 18.42
CA GLY A 49 -4.14 -31.04 17.90
C GLY A 49 -4.53 -32.26 18.73
N HIS A 50 -5.73 -32.26 19.34
CA HIS A 50 -6.18 -33.39 20.16
C HIS A 50 -6.27 -34.69 19.35
N PRO A 51 -6.03 -35.85 19.96
CA PRO A 51 -6.17 -37.15 19.30
C PRO A 51 -7.57 -37.34 18.68
N GLY A 52 -7.62 -37.76 17.42
CA GLY A 52 -8.86 -38.05 16.69
C GLY A 52 -9.51 -36.83 16.01
N THR A 53 -8.90 -35.65 16.08
CA THR A 53 -9.38 -34.47 15.34
C THR A 53 -8.91 -34.49 13.88
N LEU A 54 -9.66 -33.82 13.00
CA LEU A 54 -9.36 -33.72 11.56
C LEU A 54 -9.45 -32.26 11.09
N PRO A 55 -8.56 -31.82 10.17
CA PRO A 55 -8.60 -30.49 9.59
C PRO A 55 -9.74 -30.33 8.56
N ARG A 56 -10.22 -29.11 8.38
CA ARG A 56 -11.14 -28.75 7.29
C ARG A 56 -10.74 -27.41 6.67
N VAL A 57 -10.35 -27.43 5.40
CA VAL A 57 -9.87 -26.24 4.67
C VAL A 57 -10.90 -25.11 4.64
N ASN A 58 -10.42 -23.88 4.86
CA ASN A 58 -11.19 -22.65 4.78
C ASN A 58 -11.35 -22.20 3.32
N TYR A 59 -12.61 -22.09 2.87
CA TYR A 59 -12.93 -21.71 1.49
C TYR A 59 -12.45 -20.29 1.14
N SER A 60 -12.63 -19.32 2.04
CA SER A 60 -12.19 -17.93 1.83
C SER A 60 -10.68 -17.81 1.76
N ALA A 61 -9.94 -18.64 2.50
CA ALA A 61 -8.47 -18.65 2.43
C ALA A 61 -7.97 -19.07 1.02
N VAL A 62 -8.63 -20.05 0.41
CA VAL A 62 -8.34 -20.47 -0.98
C VAL A 62 -8.64 -19.33 -1.96
N GLU A 63 -9.76 -18.63 -1.78
CA GLU A 63 -10.10 -17.47 -2.62
C GLU A 63 -9.10 -16.33 -2.49
N PHE A 64 -8.64 -16.04 -1.28
CA PHE A 64 -7.67 -14.98 -1.03
C PHE A 64 -6.31 -15.32 -1.66
N ALA A 65 -5.90 -16.58 -1.60
CA ALA A 65 -4.69 -17.04 -2.28
C ALA A 65 -4.83 -16.96 -3.82
N MET A 66 -6.00 -17.29 -4.38
CA MET A 66 -6.29 -17.07 -5.81
C MET A 66 -6.25 -15.59 -6.18
N LYS A 67 -6.84 -14.70 -5.36
CA LYS A 67 -6.80 -13.25 -5.58
C LYS A 67 -5.36 -12.74 -5.66
N MET A 68 -4.51 -13.16 -4.72
CA MET A 68 -3.09 -12.80 -4.75
C MET A 68 -2.36 -13.36 -5.98
N GLY A 69 -2.64 -14.60 -6.36
CA GLY A 69 -2.10 -15.21 -7.58
C GLY A 69 -2.46 -14.43 -8.84
N LEU A 70 -3.73 -14.08 -8.99
CA LEU A 70 -4.22 -13.32 -10.14
C LEU A 70 -3.62 -11.90 -10.17
N ALA A 71 -3.56 -11.22 -9.02
CA ALA A 71 -2.99 -9.89 -8.90
C ALA A 71 -1.48 -9.83 -9.22
N THR A 72 -0.78 -10.95 -9.04
CA THR A 72 0.64 -11.10 -9.35
C THR A 72 0.90 -11.87 -10.65
N ASN A 73 -0.12 -11.99 -11.50
CA ASN A 73 -0.03 -12.65 -12.80
C ASN A 73 0.50 -14.10 -12.74
N CYS A 74 0.27 -14.80 -11.63
CA CYS A 74 0.63 -16.20 -11.48
C CYS A 74 -0.37 -17.10 -12.24
N GLN A 75 0.10 -18.29 -12.62
CA GLN A 75 -0.79 -19.37 -13.02
C GLN A 75 -1.45 -19.99 -11.78
N ILE A 76 -2.78 -20.03 -11.76
CA ILE A 76 -3.55 -20.70 -10.71
C ILE A 76 -3.62 -22.20 -10.99
N ARG A 77 -3.15 -23.01 -10.04
CA ARG A 77 -3.22 -24.46 -10.08
C ARG A 77 -4.65 -24.94 -9.83
N ARG A 78 -5.14 -25.83 -10.69
CA ARG A 78 -6.53 -26.34 -10.63
C ARG A 78 -6.72 -27.41 -9.56
N GLU A 79 -5.74 -28.29 -9.38
CA GLU A 79 -5.76 -29.36 -8.37
C GLU A 79 -4.70 -29.10 -7.30
N ASN A 80 -5.15 -28.88 -6.06
CA ASN A 80 -4.30 -28.47 -4.95
C ASN A 80 -4.26 -29.57 -3.89
N LEU A 81 -3.07 -30.12 -3.63
CA LEU A 81 -2.83 -30.99 -2.49
C LEU A 81 -2.15 -30.22 -1.37
N PHE A 82 -2.56 -30.51 -0.14
CA PHE A 82 -1.84 -30.11 1.06
C PHE A 82 -0.80 -31.16 1.42
N ALA A 83 0.20 -30.76 2.20
CA ALA A 83 1.28 -31.59 2.69
C ALA A 83 1.57 -31.27 4.15
N ARG A 84 2.11 -32.25 4.88
CA ARG A 84 2.62 -32.05 6.23
C ARG A 84 4.10 -31.69 6.19
N LYS A 85 4.45 -30.54 6.77
CA LYS A 85 5.83 -30.16 7.11
C LYS A 85 6.08 -30.55 8.57
N ASN A 86 6.82 -31.62 8.79
CA ASN A 86 6.95 -32.25 10.11
C ASN A 86 8.13 -31.65 10.89
N TYR A 87 7.85 -30.98 12.00
CA TYR A 87 8.85 -30.51 12.96
C TYR A 87 8.22 -30.34 14.34
N PHE A 88 9.02 -30.52 15.38
CA PHE A 88 8.55 -30.41 16.76
C PHE A 88 8.94 -29.06 17.34
N TYR A 89 7.94 -28.30 17.77
CA TYR A 89 8.13 -27.05 18.52
C TYR A 89 6.91 -26.80 19.41
N PRO A 90 7.06 -26.20 20.62
CA PRO A 90 5.94 -26.04 21.57
C PRO A 90 4.73 -25.26 21.04
N ASP A 91 4.94 -24.33 20.11
CA ASP A 91 3.86 -23.54 19.50
C ASP A 91 3.17 -24.22 18.31
N LEU A 92 3.60 -25.43 17.94
CA LEU A 92 3.02 -26.24 16.87
C LEU A 92 2.38 -27.50 17.45
N PRO A 93 1.12 -27.43 17.93
CA PRO A 93 0.51 -28.49 18.74
C PRO A 93 0.39 -29.84 18.03
N LYS A 94 0.26 -29.85 16.70
CA LYS A 94 0.13 -31.07 15.89
C LYS A 94 1.45 -31.82 15.68
N GLY A 95 2.60 -31.19 15.96
CA GLY A 95 3.92 -31.71 15.58
C GLY A 95 4.20 -31.71 14.06
N TYR A 96 3.31 -31.08 13.29
CA TYR A 96 3.47 -30.79 11.87
C TYR A 96 2.60 -29.58 11.50
N GLN A 97 3.05 -28.84 10.49
CA GLN A 97 2.32 -27.72 9.89
C GLN A 97 1.70 -28.20 8.58
N ILE A 98 0.42 -27.95 8.37
CA ILE A 98 -0.23 -28.20 7.07
C ILE A 98 0.09 -27.02 6.13
N THR A 99 0.77 -27.32 5.03
CA THR A 99 1.24 -26.38 3.99
C THR A 99 1.03 -26.99 2.60
N GLN A 100 1.59 -26.42 1.54
CA GLN A 100 1.68 -27.07 0.23
C GLN A 100 3.14 -27.27 -0.17
N ASP A 101 3.50 -28.46 -0.64
CA ASP A 101 4.87 -28.76 -1.09
C ASP A 101 4.96 -28.68 -2.62
N LYS A 102 4.49 -29.73 -3.31
CA LYS A 102 4.62 -29.89 -4.78
C LYS A 102 3.52 -29.20 -5.58
N THR A 103 2.43 -28.82 -4.91
CA THR A 103 1.24 -28.23 -5.54
C THR A 103 0.89 -26.90 -4.90
N PRO A 104 1.80 -25.90 -4.93
CA PRO A 104 1.44 -24.54 -4.54
C PRO A 104 0.29 -24.05 -5.44
N ILE A 105 -0.61 -23.27 -4.86
CA ILE A 105 -1.80 -22.75 -5.57
C ILE A 105 -1.43 -21.80 -6.70
N CYS A 106 -0.32 -21.07 -6.59
CA CYS A 106 0.15 -20.16 -7.62
C CYS A 106 1.60 -20.47 -8.00
N THR A 107 1.92 -20.38 -9.29
CA THR A 107 3.30 -20.51 -9.81
C THR A 107 3.57 -19.54 -10.95
N GLY A 108 4.81 -19.08 -11.08
CA GLY A 108 5.29 -18.36 -12.26
C GLY A 108 4.61 -17.01 -12.50
N GLY A 109 4.67 -16.13 -11.49
CA GLY A 109 4.14 -14.77 -11.55
C GLY A 109 5.23 -13.70 -11.52
N HIS A 110 4.82 -12.45 -11.30
CA HIS A 110 5.73 -11.32 -11.13
C HIS A 110 5.03 -10.09 -10.53
N VAL A 111 5.86 -9.20 -10.00
CA VAL A 111 5.47 -7.87 -9.53
C VAL A 111 6.36 -6.84 -10.20
N GLU A 112 5.78 -5.75 -10.70
CA GLU A 112 6.54 -4.60 -11.17
C GLU A 112 6.76 -3.62 -10.03
N VAL A 113 8.02 -3.31 -9.75
CA VAL A 113 8.42 -2.35 -8.73
C VAL A 113 8.99 -1.11 -9.38
N ARG A 114 8.75 0.05 -8.77
CA ARG A 114 9.29 1.34 -9.21
C ARG A 114 10.37 1.80 -8.24
N LEU A 115 11.52 2.20 -8.78
CA LEU A 115 12.69 2.64 -8.02
C LEU A 115 12.73 4.17 -7.89
N SER A 116 13.57 4.67 -6.99
CA SER A 116 13.68 6.11 -6.70
C SER A 116 14.22 6.92 -7.88
N ASP A 117 14.97 6.29 -8.79
CA ASP A 117 15.45 6.88 -10.04
C ASP A 117 14.38 6.97 -11.15
N GLY A 118 13.17 6.49 -10.87
CA GLY A 118 12.04 6.47 -11.80
C GLY A 118 12.02 5.24 -12.72
N SER A 119 13.04 4.38 -12.67
CA SER A 119 13.04 3.13 -13.44
C SER A 119 12.05 2.12 -12.85
N THR A 120 11.60 1.19 -13.68
CA THR A 120 10.77 0.06 -13.27
C THR A 120 11.51 -1.24 -13.46
N LYS A 121 11.29 -2.18 -12.54
CA LYS A 121 11.87 -3.51 -12.58
C LYS A 121 10.80 -4.56 -12.32
N LYS A 122 10.82 -5.61 -13.13
CA LYS A 122 9.98 -6.79 -12.93
C LYS A 122 10.72 -7.79 -12.05
N ILE A 123 10.12 -8.17 -10.92
CA ILE A 123 10.64 -9.19 -10.00
C ILE A 123 9.73 -10.41 -10.09
N GLY A 124 10.30 -11.57 -10.40
CA GLY A 124 9.55 -12.82 -10.52
C GLY A 124 9.01 -13.32 -9.19
N ILE A 125 7.89 -14.03 -9.25
CA ILE A 125 7.35 -14.84 -8.15
C ILE A 125 7.44 -16.30 -8.57
N THR A 126 8.22 -17.07 -7.82
CA THR A 126 8.35 -18.52 -8.03
C THR A 126 7.02 -19.21 -7.72
N ARG A 127 6.47 -18.94 -6.53
CA ARG A 127 5.26 -19.60 -6.01
C ARG A 127 4.55 -18.77 -4.95
N ILE A 128 3.25 -19.05 -4.80
CA ILE A 128 2.48 -18.69 -3.61
C ILE A 128 1.80 -19.98 -3.13
N HIS A 129 1.96 -20.32 -1.86
CA HIS A 129 1.27 -21.45 -1.24
C HIS A 129 0.53 -21.07 0.02
N MET A 130 -0.48 -21.87 0.34
CA MET A 130 -1.26 -21.74 1.57
C MET A 130 -0.66 -22.59 2.68
N GLU A 131 -0.68 -22.05 3.89
CA GLU A 131 -0.31 -22.77 5.10
C GLU A 131 -1.07 -22.26 6.32
N GLU A 132 -0.83 -22.89 7.47
CA GLU A 132 -1.27 -22.39 8.76
C GLU A 132 -0.11 -21.80 9.56
N ASP A 133 -0.39 -20.78 10.36
CA ASP A 133 0.58 -20.24 11.30
C ASP A 133 0.75 -21.13 12.53
N ALA A 134 1.89 -21.00 13.18
CA ALA A 134 2.13 -21.54 14.50
C ALA A 134 1.60 -20.59 15.60
N GLY A 135 1.52 -21.09 16.83
CA GLY A 135 1.26 -20.28 18.00
C GLY A 135 2.40 -19.28 18.28
N LYS A 136 2.37 -18.69 19.48
CA LYS A 136 3.39 -17.75 19.95
C LYS A 136 4.05 -18.33 21.21
N SER A 137 5.37 -18.40 21.19
CA SER A 137 6.19 -18.69 22.36
C SER A 137 6.71 -17.38 22.95
N MET A 138 6.55 -17.19 24.26
CA MET A 138 6.98 -15.98 24.98
C MET A 138 7.96 -16.34 26.09
N HIS A 139 9.11 -15.68 26.07
CA HIS A 139 10.16 -15.82 27.08
C HIS A 139 10.17 -14.55 27.92
N LEU A 140 9.77 -14.66 29.19
CA LEU A 140 9.74 -13.51 30.11
C LEU A 140 11.09 -13.38 30.82
N ALA A 141 11.54 -12.13 31.01
CA ALA A 141 12.80 -11.88 31.70
C ALA A 141 12.74 -12.37 33.15
N GLY A 142 13.68 -13.22 33.53
CA GLY A 142 13.75 -13.81 34.88
C GLY A 142 12.97 -15.12 35.05
N GLU A 143 12.18 -15.52 34.04
CA GLU A 143 11.50 -16.82 34.02
C GLU A 143 12.33 -17.86 33.27
N VAL A 144 12.35 -19.10 33.78
CA VAL A 144 13.00 -20.23 33.10
C VAL A 144 12.06 -20.96 32.14
N GLU A 145 10.76 -20.76 32.34
CA GLU A 145 9.70 -21.40 31.56
C GLU A 145 9.35 -20.56 30.33
N THR A 146 8.85 -21.23 29.29
CA THR A 146 8.32 -20.56 28.09
C THR A 146 6.81 -20.62 28.13
N LEU A 147 6.15 -19.47 27.98
CA LEU A 147 4.70 -19.39 27.91
C LEU A 147 4.25 -19.58 26.45
N VAL A 148 3.29 -20.47 26.23
CA VAL A 148 2.76 -20.77 24.90
C VAL A 148 1.33 -20.24 24.78
N ASP A 149 1.10 -19.40 23.78
CA ASP A 149 -0.23 -18.92 23.37
C ASP A 149 -0.58 -19.48 21.99
N LEU A 150 -1.64 -20.28 21.93
CA LEU A 150 -2.09 -20.96 20.72
C LEU A 150 -3.23 -20.23 20.00
N ASN A 151 -3.57 -19.00 20.39
CA ASN A 151 -4.55 -18.17 19.68
C ASN A 151 -4.21 -18.07 18.17
N ARG A 152 -2.92 -17.93 17.83
CA ARG A 152 -2.45 -17.81 16.45
C ARG A 152 -2.28 -19.14 15.72
N ALA A 153 -2.19 -20.27 16.44
CA ALA A 153 -2.01 -21.57 15.80
C ALA A 153 -3.21 -21.88 14.90
N GLY A 154 -2.96 -22.21 13.63
CA GLY A 154 -4.02 -22.49 12.64
C GLY A 154 -4.50 -21.27 11.85
N VAL A 155 -4.04 -20.05 12.15
CA VAL A 155 -4.39 -18.84 11.37
C VAL A 155 -3.95 -19.03 9.91
N PRO A 156 -4.78 -18.68 8.90
CA PRO A 156 -4.40 -18.90 7.52
C PRO A 156 -3.30 -17.94 7.07
N LEU A 157 -2.36 -18.50 6.33
CA LEU A 157 -1.22 -17.82 5.75
C LEU A 157 -1.13 -18.11 4.27
N ILE A 158 -0.64 -17.12 3.53
CA ILE A 158 0.04 -17.37 2.26
C ILE A 158 1.52 -17.03 2.40
N GLU A 159 2.38 -17.88 1.86
CA GLU A 159 3.80 -17.61 1.69
C GLU A 159 4.06 -17.30 0.21
N ILE A 160 4.61 -16.11 -0.05
CA ILE A 160 4.92 -15.57 -1.36
C ILE A 160 6.44 -15.61 -1.52
N VAL A 161 6.92 -16.51 -2.38
CA VAL A 161 8.34 -16.72 -2.62
C VAL A 161 8.74 -16.05 -3.93
N SER A 162 9.58 -15.04 -3.84
CA SER A 162 10.15 -14.36 -5.02
C SER A 162 11.24 -15.20 -5.69
N GLU A 163 11.40 -14.98 -6.99
CA GLU A 163 12.63 -15.36 -7.69
C GLU A 163 13.82 -14.56 -7.11
N PRO A 164 15.05 -15.09 -7.18
CA PRO A 164 16.24 -14.39 -6.72
C PRO A 164 16.64 -13.28 -7.71
N ASP A 165 15.73 -12.36 -8.03
CA ASP A 165 15.87 -11.27 -9.00
C ASP A 165 16.31 -9.96 -8.36
N ILE A 166 16.21 -9.85 -7.04
CA ILE A 166 16.55 -8.65 -6.28
C ILE A 166 18.08 -8.52 -6.15
N ARG A 167 18.58 -7.30 -6.36
CA ARG A 167 20.01 -6.99 -6.53
C ARG A 167 20.55 -6.00 -5.51
N ASN A 168 19.69 -5.34 -4.75
CA ASN A 168 20.07 -4.39 -3.70
C ASN A 168 18.91 -4.19 -2.69
N ALA A 169 19.17 -3.45 -1.63
CA ALA A 169 18.20 -3.18 -0.57
C ALA A 169 17.04 -2.24 -1.01
N GLU A 170 17.26 -1.37 -1.99
CA GLU A 170 16.21 -0.49 -2.53
C GLU A 170 15.14 -1.32 -3.25
N GLU A 171 15.56 -2.22 -4.15
CA GLU A 171 14.68 -3.14 -4.86
C GLU A 171 13.92 -4.06 -3.88
N ALA A 172 14.58 -4.53 -2.81
CA ALA A 172 13.94 -5.33 -1.77
C ALA A 172 12.81 -4.56 -1.06
N TYR A 173 13.06 -3.30 -0.72
CA TYR A 173 12.05 -2.43 -0.12
C TYR A 173 10.89 -2.16 -1.08
N ALA A 174 11.19 -1.83 -2.34
CA ALA A 174 10.17 -1.56 -3.35
C ALA A 174 9.29 -2.80 -3.58
N TYR A 175 9.88 -4.01 -3.59
CA TYR A 175 9.14 -5.26 -3.66
C TYR A 175 8.21 -5.46 -2.46
N LEU A 176 8.72 -5.30 -1.24
CA LEU A 176 7.90 -5.46 -0.03
C LEU A 176 6.77 -4.43 0.05
N ALA A 177 7.04 -3.18 -0.34
CA ALA A 177 6.05 -2.13 -0.40
C ALA A 177 4.94 -2.46 -1.41
N GLU A 178 5.28 -2.98 -2.59
CA GLU A 178 4.28 -3.37 -3.59
C GLU A 178 3.50 -4.62 -3.16
N ILE A 179 4.14 -5.62 -2.54
CA ILE A 179 3.43 -6.79 -1.98
C ILE A 179 2.44 -6.33 -0.89
N LYS A 180 2.86 -5.47 0.03
CA LYS A 180 1.98 -4.89 1.06
C LYS A 180 0.79 -4.18 0.42
N LYS A 181 1.06 -3.31 -0.55
CA LYS A 181 0.03 -2.58 -1.29
C LYS A 181 -0.99 -3.53 -1.94
N LEU A 182 -0.52 -4.60 -2.58
CA LEU A 182 -1.38 -5.59 -3.22
C LEU A 182 -2.26 -6.33 -2.22
N VAL A 183 -1.70 -6.82 -1.10
CA VAL A 183 -2.51 -7.57 -0.12
C VAL A 183 -3.57 -6.70 0.56
N GLU A 184 -3.26 -5.41 0.80
CA GLU A 184 -4.21 -4.41 1.30
C GLU A 184 -5.30 -4.10 0.25
N TYR A 185 -4.92 -3.87 -1.01
CA TYR A 185 -5.87 -3.60 -2.10
C TYR A 185 -6.85 -4.75 -2.32
N LEU A 186 -6.37 -5.99 -2.21
CA LEU A 186 -7.21 -7.17 -2.34
C LEU A 186 -8.11 -7.39 -1.12
N GLY A 187 -7.85 -6.69 -0.01
CA GLY A 187 -8.54 -6.86 1.26
C GLY A 187 -8.30 -8.23 1.88
N ILE A 188 -7.11 -8.82 1.65
CA ILE A 188 -6.78 -10.17 2.11
C ILE A 188 -5.84 -10.17 3.31
N CYS A 189 -5.05 -9.11 3.53
CA CYS A 189 -4.15 -8.91 4.68
C CYS A 189 -4.08 -7.41 4.98
N ASP A 190 -3.92 -7.03 6.25
CA ASP A 190 -3.76 -5.62 6.66
C ASP A 190 -2.31 -5.11 6.46
N GLY A 191 -1.38 -5.98 6.08
CA GLY A 191 0.00 -5.60 5.75
C GLY A 191 0.86 -5.13 6.93
N ASN A 192 0.41 -5.31 8.18
CA ASN A 192 1.09 -4.81 9.37
C ASN A 192 2.27 -5.70 9.82
N MET A 193 3.50 -5.22 9.61
CA MET A 193 4.68 -5.95 10.09
C MET A 193 4.90 -5.88 11.60
N GLU A 194 4.43 -4.84 12.27
CA GLU A 194 4.63 -4.66 13.71
C GLU A 194 3.78 -5.64 14.52
N GLU A 195 2.55 -5.88 14.06
CA GLU A 195 1.64 -6.89 14.61
C GLU A 195 1.95 -8.31 14.11
N GLY A 196 2.78 -8.41 13.07
CA GLY A 196 3.28 -9.66 12.52
C GLY A 196 2.33 -10.34 11.53
N SER A 197 1.32 -9.62 11.04
CA SER A 197 0.43 -10.10 9.97
C SER A 197 1.16 -10.17 8.64
N LEU A 198 2.15 -9.30 8.41
CA LEU A 198 3.08 -9.40 7.29
C LEU A 198 4.50 -9.65 7.81
N ARG A 199 5.14 -10.73 7.36
CA ARG A 199 6.51 -11.11 7.75
C ARG A 199 7.36 -11.34 6.53
N CYS A 200 8.66 -11.11 6.64
CA CYS A 200 9.61 -11.37 5.56
C CYS A 200 10.88 -12.00 6.11
N ASP A 201 11.29 -13.10 5.49
CA ASP A 201 12.63 -13.67 5.61
C ASP A 201 13.42 -13.36 4.32
N ALA A 202 14.72 -13.09 4.46
CA ALA A 202 15.58 -12.67 3.36
C ALA A 202 16.68 -13.70 3.10
N ASN A 203 16.70 -14.26 1.90
CA ASN A 203 17.74 -15.14 1.40
C ASN A 203 18.77 -14.30 0.63
N ILE A 204 19.98 -14.19 1.15
CA ILE A 204 21.01 -13.28 0.63
C ILE A 204 22.26 -14.06 0.26
N SER A 205 22.76 -13.81 -0.94
CA SER A 205 24.04 -14.29 -1.44
C SER A 205 24.77 -13.20 -2.21
N VAL A 206 26.09 -13.27 -2.29
CA VAL A 206 26.91 -12.44 -3.17
C VAL A 206 27.72 -13.33 -4.11
N MET A 207 27.87 -12.86 -5.35
CA MET A 207 28.68 -13.53 -6.37
C MET A 207 29.52 -12.50 -7.13
N LEU A 208 30.61 -12.93 -7.76
CA LEU A 208 31.35 -12.05 -8.67
C LEU A 208 30.48 -11.70 -9.88
N ARG A 209 30.58 -10.46 -10.37
CA ARG A 209 29.87 -10.03 -11.58
C ARG A 209 30.27 -10.92 -12.76
N GLY A 210 29.26 -11.46 -13.44
CA GLY A 210 29.45 -12.34 -14.60
C GLY A 210 29.83 -13.79 -14.27
N ALA A 211 29.84 -14.20 -13.00
CA ALA A 211 30.03 -15.61 -12.67
C ALA A 211 28.80 -16.46 -13.04
N ASP A 212 29.02 -17.72 -13.40
CA ASP A 212 27.97 -18.65 -13.82
C ASP A 212 27.25 -19.34 -12.65
N LYS A 213 27.77 -19.19 -11.42
CA LYS A 213 27.26 -19.85 -10.21
C LYS A 213 26.97 -18.81 -9.13
N PHE A 214 25.86 -19.01 -8.44
CA PHE A 214 25.53 -18.26 -7.22
C PHE A 214 26.51 -18.59 -6.10
N GLY A 215 26.71 -17.63 -5.19
CA GLY A 215 27.47 -17.84 -3.96
C GLY A 215 26.70 -18.67 -2.94
N THR A 216 27.27 -18.81 -1.74
CA THR A 216 26.55 -19.44 -0.63
C THR A 216 25.40 -18.56 -0.16
N LYS A 217 24.26 -19.18 0.12
CA LYS A 217 23.05 -18.52 0.61
C LYS A 217 23.00 -18.48 2.12
N VAL A 218 22.76 -17.30 2.68
CA VAL A 218 22.40 -17.10 4.09
C VAL A 218 20.94 -16.65 4.16
N GLU A 219 20.21 -17.19 5.12
CA GLU A 219 18.82 -16.84 5.39
C GLU A 219 18.75 -15.97 6.64
N VAL A 220 18.28 -14.74 6.52
CA VAL A 220 18.13 -13.80 7.64
C VAL A 220 16.66 -13.73 8.05
N LYS A 221 16.39 -13.90 9.34
CA LYS A 221 15.06 -13.85 9.96
C LYS A 221 14.98 -12.74 11.02
N ASN A 222 13.80 -12.56 11.60
CA ASN A 222 13.48 -11.60 12.68
C ASN A 222 13.59 -10.14 12.26
N MET A 223 13.07 -9.79 11.08
CA MET A 223 13.03 -8.42 10.57
C MET A 223 11.58 -7.89 10.60
N ASN A 224 11.26 -7.12 11.63
CA ASN A 224 9.88 -6.65 11.88
C ASN A 224 9.50 -5.35 11.14
N SER A 225 10.31 -4.89 10.19
CA SER A 225 10.00 -3.70 9.37
C SER A 225 10.75 -3.73 8.04
N PHE A 226 10.25 -3.04 7.01
CA PHE A 226 10.94 -2.94 5.72
C PHE A 226 12.33 -2.33 5.86
N ARG A 227 12.49 -1.35 6.75
CA ARG A 227 13.80 -0.75 7.06
C ARG A 227 14.76 -1.75 7.69
N ASN A 228 14.27 -2.65 8.55
CA ASN A 228 15.10 -3.71 9.11
C ASN A 228 15.54 -4.71 8.04
N VAL A 229 14.67 -5.04 7.08
CA VAL A 229 15.04 -5.88 5.93
C VAL A 229 16.15 -5.22 5.11
N GLN A 230 16.02 -3.93 4.79
CA GLN A 230 17.06 -3.20 4.07
C GLN A 230 18.41 -3.22 4.80
N ARG A 231 18.42 -2.86 6.09
CA ARG A 231 19.63 -2.85 6.92
C ARG A 231 20.27 -4.23 7.02
N ALA A 232 19.45 -5.27 7.18
CA ALA A 232 19.92 -6.64 7.22
C ALA A 232 20.59 -7.06 5.90
N ILE A 233 19.96 -6.73 4.76
CA ILE A 233 20.52 -6.98 3.43
C ILE A 233 21.84 -6.23 3.23
N GLU A 234 21.90 -4.94 3.56
CA GLU A 234 23.11 -4.12 3.44
C GLU A 234 24.26 -4.69 4.26
N TYR A 235 24.00 -4.99 5.54
CA TYR A 235 24.99 -5.58 6.43
C TYR A 235 25.48 -6.94 5.92
N GLU A 236 24.56 -7.80 5.48
CA GLU A 236 24.86 -9.15 5.04
C GLU A 236 25.66 -9.17 3.74
N ILE A 237 25.36 -8.28 2.80
CA ILE A 237 26.16 -8.10 1.58
C ILE A 237 27.59 -7.72 1.96
N GLU A 238 27.78 -6.74 2.85
CA GLU A 238 29.11 -6.31 3.27
C GLU A 238 29.87 -7.42 3.98
N ARG A 239 29.21 -8.14 4.89
CA ARG A 239 29.80 -9.26 5.62
C ARG A 239 30.26 -10.37 4.68
N GLN A 240 29.40 -10.80 3.76
CA GLN A 240 29.73 -11.88 2.84
C GLN A 240 30.88 -11.49 1.90
N ILE A 241 30.91 -10.25 1.39
CA ILE A 241 32.02 -9.78 0.55
C ILE A 241 33.34 -9.79 1.33
N GLN A 242 33.34 -9.33 2.57
CA GLN A 242 34.55 -9.33 3.41
C GLN A 242 35.07 -10.75 3.65
N MET A 243 34.17 -11.70 3.95
CA MET A 243 34.53 -13.11 4.11
C MET A 243 35.14 -13.68 2.82
N VAL A 244 34.52 -13.42 1.66
CA VAL A 244 35.02 -13.94 0.37
C VAL A 244 36.39 -13.32 0.02
N GLU A 245 36.59 -12.02 0.20
CA GLU A 245 37.89 -11.37 -0.06
C GLU A 245 38.98 -11.84 0.94
N ALA A 246 38.60 -12.23 2.16
CA ALA A 246 39.50 -12.84 3.14
C ALA A 246 39.81 -14.32 2.85
N GLY A 247 39.17 -14.93 1.86
CA GLY A 247 39.30 -16.36 1.53
C GLY A 247 38.60 -17.27 2.54
N GLU A 248 37.66 -16.74 3.33
CA GLU A 248 36.86 -17.49 4.28
C GLU A 248 35.69 -18.22 3.59
N ILE A 249 35.23 -19.29 4.22
CA ILE A 249 34.07 -20.06 3.74
C ILE A 249 32.82 -19.47 4.39
N ILE A 250 31.83 -19.13 3.56
CA ILE A 250 30.49 -18.79 4.04
C ILE A 250 29.71 -20.08 4.20
N ASP A 251 29.25 -20.36 5.42
CA ASP A 251 28.32 -21.45 5.69
C ASP A 251 26.88 -21.06 5.31
N SER A 252 26.11 -22.02 4.81
CA SER A 252 24.67 -21.80 4.63
C SER A 252 23.98 -21.97 5.98
N GLU A 253 23.58 -20.87 6.57
CA GLU A 253 23.00 -20.84 7.91
C GLU A 253 21.79 -19.92 7.99
N THR A 254 21.06 -20.05 9.09
CA THR A 254 19.98 -19.13 9.46
C THR A 254 20.51 -18.14 10.49
N ARG A 255 20.38 -16.85 10.20
CA ARG A 255 20.84 -15.75 11.04
C ARG A 255 19.66 -14.92 11.53
N GLY A 256 19.78 -14.36 12.72
CA GLY A 256 18.83 -13.37 13.25
C GLY A 256 19.37 -11.95 13.06
N PHE A 257 18.52 -11.02 12.67
CA PHE A 257 18.84 -9.59 12.67
C PHE A 257 18.60 -8.96 14.03
N ASP A 258 19.58 -8.18 14.53
CA ASP A 258 19.44 -7.33 15.70
C ASP A 258 19.22 -5.88 15.27
N ALA A 259 18.02 -5.36 15.54
CA ALA A 259 17.65 -4.00 15.13
C ALA A 259 18.42 -2.89 15.88
N GLN A 260 18.89 -3.15 17.11
CA GLN A 260 19.62 -2.18 17.93
C GLN A 260 21.04 -2.00 17.39
N THR A 261 21.74 -3.10 17.14
CA THR A 261 23.12 -3.05 16.63
C THR A 261 23.17 -2.86 15.11
N GLY A 262 22.12 -3.30 14.39
CA GLY A 262 22.10 -3.38 12.93
C GLY A 262 22.93 -4.52 12.37
N THR A 263 23.27 -5.53 13.18
CA THR A 263 24.11 -6.67 12.78
C THR A 263 23.28 -7.95 12.68
N THR A 264 23.78 -8.93 11.92
CA THR A 264 23.22 -10.29 11.91
C THR A 264 24.08 -11.22 12.77
N ASN A 265 23.44 -12.13 13.51
CA ASN A 265 24.11 -13.13 14.34
C ASN A 265 23.66 -14.54 13.91
N GLY A 266 24.60 -15.48 13.84
CA GLY A 266 24.30 -16.89 13.56
C GLY A 266 23.48 -17.49 14.70
N GLN A 267 22.31 -18.05 14.38
CA GLN A 267 21.46 -18.72 15.38
C GLN A 267 21.72 -20.23 15.40
N ARG A 268 21.94 -20.82 14.22
CA ARG A 268 22.14 -22.26 14.05
C ARG A 268 22.95 -22.54 12.78
N SER A 269 24.05 -23.29 12.89
CA SER A 269 24.72 -23.88 11.74
C SER A 269 23.85 -25.01 11.17
N LYS A 270 23.64 -25.04 9.85
CA LYS A 270 22.94 -26.16 9.20
C LYS A 270 23.88 -27.36 9.11
N GLU A 271 24.14 -28.05 10.22
CA GLU A 271 24.93 -29.31 10.20
C GLU A 271 24.22 -30.43 9.40
N THR A 272 22.91 -30.27 9.14
CA THR A 272 22.13 -31.06 8.18
C THR A 272 20.99 -30.18 7.64
N MET A 273 20.65 -30.28 6.34
CA MET A 273 19.37 -29.75 5.83
C MET A 273 18.27 -30.37 6.70
N ASN A 274 17.44 -29.56 7.36
CA ASN A 274 16.35 -30.08 8.19
C ASN A 274 15.44 -30.95 7.32
N ASP A 275 15.42 -32.27 7.58
CA ASP A 275 14.50 -33.18 6.92
C ASP A 275 13.11 -33.02 7.52
N TYR A 276 12.33 -32.10 6.93
CA TYR A 276 10.93 -31.87 7.31
C TYR A 276 10.00 -33.01 6.92
N ARG A 277 10.51 -34.07 6.25
CA ARG A 277 9.76 -35.28 5.86
C ARG A 277 8.42 -34.94 5.22
N TYR A 278 8.44 -34.09 4.19
CA TYR A 278 7.22 -33.69 3.49
C TYR A 278 6.49 -34.90 2.90
N PHE A 279 5.19 -35.00 3.15
CA PHE A 279 4.30 -35.95 2.48
C PHE A 279 2.89 -35.37 2.36
N PRO A 280 2.08 -35.80 1.37
CA PRO A 280 0.71 -35.33 1.20
C PRO A 280 -0.12 -35.50 2.47
N GLU A 281 -0.92 -34.50 2.82
CA GLU A 281 -1.84 -34.53 3.95
C GLU A 281 -2.99 -35.51 3.67
N PRO A 282 -3.03 -36.70 4.29
CA PRO A 282 -4.06 -37.70 3.97
C PRO A 282 -5.45 -37.31 4.47
N ASP A 283 -5.55 -36.43 5.45
CA ASP A 283 -6.82 -36.06 6.07
C ASP A 283 -7.58 -35.00 5.25
N LEU A 284 -6.91 -34.35 4.29
CA LEU A 284 -7.52 -33.39 3.36
C LEU A 284 -7.54 -33.95 1.94
N PRO A 285 -8.74 -34.11 1.34
CA PRO A 285 -8.82 -34.43 -0.09
C PRO A 285 -8.28 -33.25 -0.93
N PRO A 286 -7.87 -33.50 -2.19
CA PRO A 286 -7.46 -32.44 -3.10
C PRO A 286 -8.54 -31.36 -3.24
N VAL A 287 -8.14 -30.09 -3.17
CA VAL A 287 -9.02 -28.95 -3.47
C VAL A 287 -9.00 -28.72 -4.98
N ILE A 288 -10.16 -28.89 -5.61
CA ILE A 288 -10.35 -28.69 -7.05
C ILE A 288 -10.94 -27.30 -7.27
N ILE A 289 -10.22 -26.46 -8.00
CA ILE A 289 -10.66 -25.15 -8.44
C ILE A 289 -11.18 -25.31 -9.86
N ASP A 290 -12.50 -25.31 -10.03
CA ASP A 290 -13.14 -25.36 -11.35
C ASP A 290 -13.20 -23.98 -12.03
N ASP A 291 -13.60 -23.96 -13.31
CA ASP A 291 -13.60 -22.74 -14.12
C ASP A 291 -14.61 -21.71 -13.62
N ALA A 292 -15.76 -22.17 -13.11
CA ALA A 292 -16.78 -21.28 -12.58
C ALA A 292 -16.28 -20.55 -11.32
N TRP A 293 -15.60 -21.26 -10.43
CA TRP A 293 -15.01 -20.68 -9.22
C TRP A 293 -13.90 -19.70 -9.57
N LEU A 294 -12.99 -20.05 -10.49
CA LEU A 294 -11.92 -19.14 -10.91
C LEU A 294 -12.47 -17.87 -11.57
N HIS A 295 -13.42 -18.00 -12.50
CA HIS A 295 -14.03 -16.83 -13.16
C HIS A 295 -14.78 -15.95 -12.17
N ARG A 296 -15.48 -16.53 -11.19
CA ARG A 296 -16.11 -15.75 -10.12
C ARG A 296 -15.09 -14.93 -9.35
N VAL A 297 -14.00 -15.55 -8.88
CA VAL A 297 -12.94 -14.85 -8.13
C VAL A 297 -12.28 -13.76 -8.99
N GLN A 298 -12.05 -14.02 -10.28
CA GLN A 298 -11.54 -13.02 -11.22
C GLN A 298 -12.50 -11.82 -11.37
N SER A 299 -13.81 -12.05 -11.43
CA SER A 299 -14.80 -10.97 -11.56
C SER A 299 -14.98 -10.13 -10.29
N GLU A 300 -14.60 -10.67 -9.13
CA GLU A 300 -14.64 -9.98 -7.83
C GLU A 300 -13.36 -9.17 -7.54
N LEU A 301 -12.32 -9.27 -8.38
CA LEU A 301 -11.09 -8.51 -8.18
C LEU A 301 -11.36 -7.02 -8.38
N PRO A 302 -10.91 -6.16 -7.45
CA PRO A 302 -10.90 -4.73 -7.69
C PRO A 302 -9.88 -4.40 -8.79
N ALA A 303 -10.01 -3.21 -9.38
CA ALA A 303 -8.96 -2.67 -10.24
C ALA A 303 -7.64 -2.61 -9.46
N LEU A 304 -6.59 -3.23 -10.01
CA LEU A 304 -5.31 -3.32 -9.33
C LEU A 304 -4.56 -1.97 -9.38
N PRO A 305 -3.68 -1.69 -8.41
CA PRO A 305 -2.96 -0.41 -8.36
C PRO A 305 -2.24 -0.07 -9.67
N GLN A 306 -1.57 -1.05 -10.27
CA GLN A 306 -0.82 -0.87 -11.51
C GLN A 306 -1.74 -0.59 -12.72
N GLN A 307 -2.93 -1.21 -12.76
CA GLN A 307 -3.92 -0.99 -13.81
C GLN A 307 -4.48 0.44 -13.73
N LEU A 308 -4.86 0.88 -12.52
CA LEU A 308 -5.30 2.24 -12.27
C LEU A 308 -4.20 3.24 -12.57
N TYR A 309 -2.96 2.95 -12.15
CA TYR A 309 -1.81 3.78 -12.43
C TYR A 309 -1.60 4.00 -13.94
N ALA A 310 -1.62 2.92 -14.73
CA ALA A 310 -1.46 2.98 -16.18
C ALA A 310 -2.59 3.77 -16.84
N ARG A 311 -3.84 3.58 -16.38
CA ARG A 311 -4.99 4.36 -16.84
C ARG A 311 -4.85 5.84 -16.51
N PHE A 312 -4.45 6.18 -15.28
CA PHE A 312 -4.34 7.57 -14.82
C PHE A 312 -3.24 8.35 -15.57
N THR A 313 -2.11 7.71 -15.83
CA THR A 313 -1.00 8.34 -16.57
C THR A 313 -1.24 8.34 -18.08
N GLY A 314 -1.78 7.25 -18.63
CA GLY A 314 -1.99 7.09 -20.07
C GLY A 314 -3.27 7.76 -20.57
N GLU A 315 -4.43 7.30 -20.09
CA GLU A 315 -5.74 7.76 -20.58
C GLU A 315 -6.10 9.16 -20.06
N LEU A 316 -5.81 9.44 -18.78
CA LEU A 316 -6.15 10.71 -18.14
C LEU A 316 -5.04 11.78 -18.22
N GLY A 317 -3.84 11.40 -18.66
CA GLY A 317 -2.70 12.31 -18.82
C GLY A 317 -2.17 12.91 -17.50
N LEU A 318 -2.39 12.24 -16.36
CA LEU A 318 -1.87 12.68 -15.08
C LEU A 318 -0.36 12.44 -14.96
N SER A 319 0.29 13.23 -14.10
CA SER A 319 1.72 13.04 -13.82
C SER A 319 1.98 11.75 -13.03
N ASP A 320 3.21 11.23 -13.08
CA ASP A 320 3.62 10.09 -12.27
C ASP A 320 3.37 10.31 -10.77
N TYR A 321 3.59 11.54 -10.31
CA TYR A 321 3.36 11.94 -8.93
C TYR A 321 1.88 11.83 -8.56
N ASP A 322 0.99 12.43 -9.35
CA ASP A 322 -0.46 12.39 -9.08
C ASP A 322 -0.97 10.94 -9.06
N ALA A 323 -0.59 10.15 -10.06
CA ALA A 323 -1.02 8.75 -10.17
C ALA A 323 -0.49 7.89 -9.00
N THR A 324 0.74 8.12 -8.54
CA THR A 324 1.31 7.41 -7.38
C THR A 324 0.55 7.74 -6.11
N VAL A 325 0.23 9.03 -5.88
CA VAL A 325 -0.50 9.45 -4.68
C VAL A 325 -1.95 8.95 -4.70
N LEU A 326 -2.64 9.03 -5.84
CA LEU A 326 -4.02 8.60 -5.98
C LEU A 326 -4.19 7.08 -5.86
N THR A 327 -3.19 6.32 -6.33
CA THR A 327 -3.19 4.85 -6.21
C THR A 327 -2.53 4.35 -4.93
N ALA A 328 -2.20 5.21 -3.96
CA ALA A 328 -1.54 4.76 -2.73
C ALA A 328 -2.46 3.86 -1.89
N GLU A 329 -3.74 4.23 -1.77
CA GLU A 329 -4.76 3.53 -0.98
C GLU A 329 -5.91 3.12 -1.91
N LYS A 330 -6.48 1.94 -1.69
CA LYS A 330 -7.51 1.35 -2.56
C LYS A 330 -8.75 2.22 -2.63
N GLU A 331 -9.26 2.62 -1.47
CA GLU A 331 -10.49 3.38 -1.34
C GLU A 331 -10.33 4.71 -2.07
N LEU A 332 -9.18 5.38 -1.90
CA LEU A 332 -8.87 6.65 -2.56
C LEU A 332 -8.80 6.50 -4.08
N ALA A 333 -8.17 5.42 -4.54
CA ALA A 333 -8.02 5.13 -5.96
C ALA A 333 -9.36 4.83 -6.62
N LEU A 334 -10.22 4.03 -5.98
CA LEU A 334 -11.55 3.71 -6.49
C LEU A 334 -12.49 4.92 -6.46
N TYR A 335 -12.43 5.74 -5.41
CA TYR A 335 -13.19 6.99 -5.32
C TYR A 335 -12.78 7.98 -6.42
N PHE A 336 -11.48 8.12 -6.68
CA PHE A 336 -10.99 8.94 -7.78
C PHE A 336 -11.37 8.34 -9.14
N ASP A 337 -11.26 7.02 -9.32
CA ASP A 337 -11.64 6.36 -10.55
C ASP A 337 -13.12 6.59 -10.89
N GLU A 338 -13.99 6.44 -9.91
CA GLU A 338 -15.43 6.74 -10.04
C GLU A 338 -15.67 8.23 -10.35
N LEU A 339 -14.95 9.15 -9.68
CA LEU A 339 -15.05 10.58 -9.96
C LEU A 339 -14.68 10.92 -11.42
N THR A 340 -13.67 10.25 -12.00
CA THR A 340 -13.27 10.49 -13.40
C THR A 340 -14.33 10.08 -14.42
N CYS A 341 -15.27 9.21 -14.04
CA CYS A 341 -16.43 8.88 -14.87
C CYS A 341 -17.48 10.00 -14.88
N LEU A 342 -17.43 10.93 -13.92
CA LEU A 342 -18.41 12.02 -13.74
C LEU A 342 -17.88 13.38 -14.20
N THR A 343 -16.57 13.54 -14.39
CA THR A 343 -15.97 14.78 -14.90
C THR A 343 -14.87 14.52 -15.93
N PRO A 344 -14.85 15.25 -17.06
CA PRO A 344 -13.76 15.17 -18.02
C PRO A 344 -12.47 15.84 -17.53
N ASN A 345 -12.53 16.65 -16.46
CA ASN A 345 -11.40 17.40 -15.93
C ASN A 345 -10.62 16.57 -14.89
N ALA A 346 -9.92 15.53 -15.37
CA ALA A 346 -9.15 14.62 -14.52
C ALA A 346 -8.11 15.34 -13.66
N LYS A 347 -7.48 16.42 -14.15
CA LYS A 347 -6.50 17.17 -13.35
C LYS A 347 -7.14 17.95 -12.21
N ALA A 348 -8.31 18.55 -12.42
CA ALA A 348 -9.06 19.18 -11.34
C ALA A 348 -9.50 18.12 -10.31
N ALA A 349 -10.03 16.99 -10.75
CA ALA A 349 -10.40 15.88 -9.88
C ALA A 349 -9.22 15.39 -9.02
N ALA A 350 -8.04 15.19 -9.65
CA ALA A 350 -6.82 14.79 -8.94
C ALA A 350 -6.42 15.81 -7.87
N ASN A 351 -6.47 17.10 -8.19
CA ASN A 351 -6.13 18.17 -7.23
C ASN A 351 -7.14 18.27 -6.07
N TRP A 352 -8.43 18.02 -6.33
CA TRP A 352 -9.47 18.01 -5.29
C TRP A 352 -9.31 16.84 -4.33
N VAL A 353 -9.05 15.65 -4.87
CA VAL A 353 -8.86 14.42 -4.07
C VAL A 353 -7.57 14.50 -3.26
N THR A 354 -6.45 14.87 -3.89
CA THR A 354 -5.14 14.95 -3.20
C THR A 354 -4.98 16.15 -2.28
N GLY A 355 -5.77 17.22 -2.49
CA GLY A 355 -5.77 18.42 -1.68
C GLY A 355 -6.90 18.42 -0.64
N PRO A 356 -8.03 19.12 -0.89
CA PRO A 356 -9.12 19.28 0.08
C PRO A 356 -9.65 18.00 0.72
N VAL A 357 -9.86 16.92 -0.06
CA VAL A 357 -10.40 15.66 0.47
C VAL A 357 -9.39 15.00 1.41
N LYS A 358 -8.15 14.79 0.95
CA LYS A 358 -7.10 14.20 1.79
C LYS A 358 -6.78 15.04 3.02
N ALA A 359 -6.80 16.36 2.90
CA ALA A 359 -6.65 17.26 4.05
C ALA A 359 -7.76 17.06 5.09
N TYR A 360 -9.03 16.99 4.65
CA TYR A 360 -10.17 16.74 5.54
C TYR A 360 -10.05 15.42 6.30
N LEU A 361 -9.68 14.35 5.59
CA LEU A 361 -9.49 13.01 6.17
C LEU A 361 -8.36 13.01 7.21
N ASN A 362 -7.21 13.59 6.86
CA ASN A 362 -6.05 13.65 7.73
C ASN A 362 -6.30 14.49 8.99
N GLU A 363 -6.94 15.66 8.85
CA GLU A 363 -7.25 16.55 9.98
C GLU A 363 -8.18 15.90 11.02
N ARG A 364 -9.00 14.94 10.59
CA ARG A 364 -9.96 14.23 11.45
C ARG A 364 -9.57 12.78 11.74
N ALA A 365 -8.43 12.32 11.22
CA ALA A 365 -8.00 10.92 11.27
C ALA A 365 -9.11 9.93 10.82
N LEU A 366 -9.80 10.28 9.72
CA LEU A 366 -10.88 9.48 9.14
C LEU A 366 -10.37 8.63 7.99
N ALA A 367 -10.95 7.44 7.84
CA ALA A 367 -10.84 6.65 6.62
C ALA A 367 -11.78 7.19 5.54
N LEU A 368 -11.53 6.85 4.27
CA LEU A 368 -12.33 7.40 3.17
C LEU A 368 -13.79 6.92 3.17
N ASP A 369 -14.07 5.75 3.72
CA ASP A 369 -15.43 5.24 3.91
C ASP A 369 -16.27 6.12 4.87
N GLN A 370 -15.61 6.94 5.68
CA GLN A 370 -16.22 7.94 6.56
C GLN A 370 -16.31 9.33 5.91
N PHE A 371 -15.88 9.48 4.65
CA PHE A 371 -15.99 10.74 3.92
C PHE A 371 -17.44 11.02 3.55
N PRO A 372 -18.02 12.16 3.97
CA PRO A 372 -19.47 12.37 3.86
C PRO A 372 -19.93 12.73 2.44
N LEU A 373 -19.02 13.05 1.52
CA LEU A 373 -19.37 13.50 0.16
C LEU A 373 -19.14 12.41 -0.88
N SER A 374 -20.20 12.09 -1.63
CA SER A 374 -20.09 11.25 -2.81
C SER A 374 -19.27 11.90 -3.93
N THR A 375 -18.81 11.09 -4.87
CA THR A 375 -18.14 11.50 -6.10
C THR A 375 -18.95 12.53 -6.90
N GLN A 376 -20.27 12.41 -6.92
CA GLN A 376 -21.16 13.38 -7.57
C GLN A 376 -21.03 14.79 -7.00
N HIS A 377 -20.90 14.94 -5.67
CA HIS A 377 -20.73 16.27 -5.07
C HIS A 377 -19.45 16.94 -5.56
N LEU A 378 -18.34 16.20 -5.64
CA LEU A 378 -17.10 16.75 -6.17
C LEU A 378 -17.18 17.05 -7.66
N ALA A 379 -17.81 16.17 -8.44
CA ALA A 379 -18.04 16.41 -9.86
C ALA A 379 -18.83 17.70 -10.09
N ASP A 380 -19.89 17.94 -9.30
CA ASP A 380 -20.69 19.17 -9.38
C ASP A 380 -19.88 20.41 -8.99
N ILE A 381 -19.04 20.33 -7.94
CA ILE A 381 -18.13 21.43 -7.56
C ILE A 381 -17.16 21.74 -8.72
N ILE A 382 -16.56 20.71 -9.32
CA ILE A 382 -15.64 20.87 -10.46
C ILE A 382 -16.37 21.49 -11.65
N GLN A 383 -17.59 21.04 -11.96
CA GLN A 383 -18.39 21.60 -13.04
C GLN A 383 -18.72 23.08 -12.81
N LEU A 384 -19.07 23.48 -11.58
CA LEU A 384 -19.30 24.89 -11.24
C LEU A 384 -18.06 25.77 -11.45
N ILE A 385 -16.87 25.20 -11.21
CA ILE A 385 -15.60 25.89 -11.44
C ILE A 385 -15.29 25.98 -12.94
N ASP A 386 -15.45 24.88 -13.67
CA ASP A 386 -15.21 24.81 -15.11
C ASP A 386 -16.17 25.74 -15.88
N ASP A 387 -17.41 25.86 -15.42
CA ASP A 387 -18.42 26.81 -15.92
C ASP A 387 -18.13 28.28 -15.54
N ASN A 388 -17.08 28.56 -14.76
CA ASN A 388 -16.79 29.86 -14.15
C ASN A 388 -17.98 30.43 -13.33
N LYS A 389 -18.81 29.57 -12.75
CA LYS A 389 -19.90 29.97 -11.84
C LYS A 389 -19.39 30.17 -10.42
N VAL A 390 -18.34 29.45 -10.01
CA VAL A 390 -17.71 29.59 -8.70
C VAL A 390 -16.19 29.59 -8.87
N GLY A 391 -15.49 30.54 -8.27
CA GLY A 391 -14.02 30.55 -8.29
C GLY A 391 -13.45 29.45 -7.40
N HIS A 392 -12.33 28.83 -7.79
CA HIS A 392 -11.69 27.74 -7.03
C HIS A 392 -11.48 28.05 -5.55
N SER A 393 -11.04 29.26 -5.19
CA SER A 393 -10.84 29.63 -3.78
C SER A 393 -12.14 29.73 -2.98
N VAL A 394 -13.25 30.08 -3.62
CA VAL A 394 -14.57 30.13 -2.95
C VAL A 394 -15.10 28.71 -2.81
N ALA A 395 -14.94 27.90 -3.87
CA ALA A 395 -15.32 26.50 -3.85
C ALA A 395 -14.62 25.74 -2.72
N SER A 396 -13.29 25.86 -2.59
CA SER A 396 -12.52 25.09 -1.59
C SER A 396 -12.68 25.59 -0.16
N LYS A 397 -12.87 26.89 0.06
CA LYS A 397 -12.92 27.48 1.42
C LYS A 397 -14.33 27.68 1.97
N GLN A 398 -15.36 27.70 1.11
CA GLN A 398 -16.73 28.01 1.53
C GLN A 398 -17.70 26.90 1.10
N LEU A 399 -17.77 26.60 -0.20
CA LEU A 399 -18.73 25.61 -0.71
C LEU A 399 -18.44 24.20 -0.21
N PHE A 400 -17.18 23.76 -0.30
CA PHE A 400 -16.77 22.42 0.13
C PHE A 400 -16.98 22.19 1.63
N PRO A 401 -16.53 23.06 2.56
CA PRO A 401 -16.89 22.96 3.98
C PRO A 401 -18.41 22.95 4.23
N HIS A 402 -19.17 23.78 3.52
CA HIS A 402 -20.62 23.80 3.70
C HIS A 402 -21.30 22.48 3.30
N LEU A 403 -20.84 21.86 2.21
CA LEU A 403 -21.32 20.55 1.76
C LEU A 403 -20.92 19.44 2.73
N LEU A 404 -19.70 19.50 3.32
CA LEU A 404 -19.28 18.54 4.34
C LEU A 404 -20.24 18.55 5.56
N ASP A 405 -20.74 19.73 5.94
CA ASP A 405 -21.74 19.87 7.02
C ASP A 405 -23.17 19.54 6.56
N ASN A 406 -23.44 19.57 5.25
CA ASN A 406 -24.77 19.39 4.64
C ASN A 406 -24.72 18.45 3.42
N PRO A 407 -24.33 17.16 3.61
CA PRO A 407 -24.03 16.24 2.51
C PRO A 407 -25.26 15.80 1.70
N THR A 408 -26.46 16.26 2.06
CA THR A 408 -27.70 16.02 1.32
C THR A 408 -27.97 17.09 0.25
N GLN A 409 -27.25 18.22 0.29
CA GLN A 409 -27.42 19.29 -0.68
C GLN A 409 -26.54 19.08 -1.91
N THR A 410 -27.06 19.42 -3.09
CA THR A 410 -26.24 19.49 -4.30
C THR A 410 -25.31 20.70 -4.24
N ALA A 411 -24.17 20.64 -4.94
CA ALA A 411 -23.22 21.76 -4.94
C ALA A 411 -23.83 23.04 -5.52
N ALA A 412 -24.73 22.93 -6.50
CA ALA A 412 -25.45 24.07 -7.07
C ALA A 412 -26.39 24.71 -6.06
N ALA A 413 -27.22 23.93 -5.37
CA ALA A 413 -28.14 24.45 -4.34
C ALA A 413 -27.38 25.09 -3.17
N ALA A 414 -26.29 24.46 -2.72
CA ALA A 414 -25.41 25.01 -1.71
C ALA A 414 -24.76 26.32 -2.15
N ALA A 415 -24.29 26.41 -3.40
CA ALA A 415 -23.71 27.64 -3.95
C ALA A 415 -24.74 28.77 -4.06
N GLU A 416 -25.98 28.47 -4.44
CA GLU A 416 -27.08 29.45 -4.47
C GLU A 416 -27.49 29.91 -3.06
N ALA A 417 -27.70 28.97 -2.13
CA ALA A 417 -28.11 29.26 -0.76
C ALA A 417 -27.07 30.11 -0.01
N GLN A 418 -25.79 29.85 -0.25
CA GLN A 418 -24.68 30.63 0.32
C GLN A 418 -24.32 31.87 -0.54
N GLY A 419 -25.03 32.09 -1.65
CA GLY A 419 -24.80 33.20 -2.58
C GLY A 419 -23.39 33.24 -3.16
N LEU A 420 -22.75 32.09 -3.36
CA LEU A 420 -21.34 31.94 -3.76
C LEU A 420 -21.11 32.05 -5.28
N LEU A 421 -22.19 32.17 -6.06
CA LEU A 421 -22.10 32.34 -7.50
C LEU A 421 -21.37 33.64 -7.86
N GLN A 422 -20.47 33.56 -8.83
CA GLN A 422 -19.70 34.69 -9.31
C GLN A 422 -20.61 35.75 -9.94
N GLN A 423 -20.28 37.02 -9.68
CA GLN A 423 -20.88 38.13 -10.39
C GLN A 423 -20.05 38.44 -11.64
N SER A 424 -20.57 38.04 -12.80
CA SER A 424 -19.97 38.31 -14.12
C SER A 424 -20.53 39.59 -14.78
N ASP A 425 -21.44 40.31 -14.11
CA ASP A 425 -21.99 41.56 -14.63
C ASP A 425 -20.94 42.67 -14.55
N ALA A 426 -20.41 43.06 -15.71
CA ALA A 426 -19.41 44.09 -15.85
C ALA A 426 -19.86 45.43 -15.24
N GLY A 427 -21.16 45.76 -15.29
CA GLY A 427 -21.67 47.02 -14.74
C GLY A 427 -21.60 47.07 -13.20
N ALA A 428 -21.94 45.97 -12.54
CA ALA A 428 -21.84 45.85 -11.09
C ALA A 428 -20.37 45.87 -10.63
N LEU A 429 -19.50 45.15 -11.34
CA LEU A 429 -18.05 45.12 -11.08
C LEU A 429 -17.40 46.50 -11.25
N GLU A 430 -17.72 47.23 -12.32
CA GLU A 430 -17.19 48.59 -12.53
C GLU A 430 -17.59 49.55 -11.40
N THR A 431 -18.81 49.43 -10.89
CA THR A 431 -19.30 50.27 -9.78
C THR A 431 -18.51 50.00 -8.50
N MET A 432 -18.28 48.72 -8.18
CA MET A 432 -17.49 48.32 -7.01
C MET A 432 -16.00 48.69 -7.15
N ILE A 433 -15.44 48.56 -8.36
CA ILE A 433 -14.08 49.01 -8.66
C ILE A 433 -13.97 50.51 -8.42
N GLN A 434 -14.92 51.31 -8.89
CA GLN A 434 -14.93 52.75 -8.66
C GLN A 434 -14.97 53.07 -7.16
N GLN A 435 -15.79 52.36 -6.38
CA GLN A 435 -15.86 52.51 -4.93
C GLN A 435 -14.51 52.23 -4.23
N VAL A 436 -13.79 51.18 -4.66
CA VAL A 436 -12.46 50.84 -4.11
C VAL A 436 -11.43 51.92 -4.45
N LEU A 437 -11.47 52.48 -5.67
CA LEU A 437 -10.58 53.55 -6.11
C LEU A 437 -10.87 54.86 -5.36
N ASP A 438 -12.15 55.22 -5.21
CA ASP A 438 -12.60 56.43 -4.52
C ASP A 438 -12.30 56.38 -3.01
N ALA A 439 -12.30 55.19 -2.41
CA ALA A 439 -11.89 54.99 -1.02
C ALA A 439 -10.37 55.17 -0.79
N ASN A 440 -9.56 55.09 -1.86
CA ASN A 440 -8.10 55.07 -1.77
C ASN A 440 -7.39 56.06 -2.72
N PRO A 441 -7.77 57.35 -2.73
CA PRO A 441 -7.31 58.31 -3.74
C PRO A 441 -5.78 58.51 -3.73
N ALA A 442 -5.15 58.46 -2.56
CA ALA A 442 -3.69 58.57 -2.42
C ALA A 442 -2.95 57.41 -3.10
N LYS A 443 -3.50 56.19 -3.02
CA LYS A 443 -2.90 54.99 -3.63
C LYS A 443 -3.10 54.95 -5.13
N VAL A 444 -4.20 55.51 -5.63
CA VAL A 444 -4.42 55.70 -7.07
C VAL A 444 -3.38 56.66 -7.64
N ALA A 445 -3.08 57.76 -6.94
CA ALA A 445 -2.02 58.69 -7.34
C ALA A 445 -0.63 58.03 -7.35
N GLU A 446 -0.29 57.24 -6.31
CA GLU A 446 0.96 56.46 -6.28
C GLU A 446 1.07 55.47 -7.46
N TYR A 447 -0.04 54.82 -7.82
CA TYR A 447 -0.09 53.90 -8.96
C TYR A 447 0.19 54.62 -10.28
N ARG A 448 -0.47 55.77 -10.51
CA ARG A 448 -0.29 56.60 -11.71
C ARG A 448 1.11 57.23 -11.78
N ALA A 449 1.76 57.45 -10.65
CA ALA A 449 3.16 57.87 -10.56
C ALA A 449 4.18 56.76 -10.87
N GLY A 450 3.73 55.55 -11.22
CA GLY A 450 4.57 54.45 -11.73
C GLY A 450 4.67 53.24 -10.81
N LYS A 451 4.05 53.25 -9.62
CA LYS A 451 4.10 52.13 -8.66
C LYS A 451 3.07 51.04 -9.00
N LYS A 452 3.25 50.37 -10.13
CA LYS A 452 2.32 49.36 -10.69
C LYS A 452 2.08 48.13 -9.79
N SER A 453 2.91 47.89 -8.78
CA SER A 453 2.73 46.81 -7.78
C SER A 453 1.48 46.97 -6.91
N LEU A 454 0.88 48.18 -6.85
CA LEU A 454 -0.35 48.44 -6.10
C LEU A 454 -1.60 47.75 -6.70
N THR A 455 -1.52 47.22 -7.93
CA THR A 455 -2.61 46.43 -8.54
C THR A 455 -3.05 45.25 -7.65
N GLY A 456 -2.10 44.58 -7.00
CA GLY A 456 -2.41 43.45 -6.11
C GLY A 456 -3.15 43.87 -4.84
N MET A 457 -2.89 45.07 -4.32
CA MET A 457 -3.60 45.63 -3.17
C MET A 457 -5.06 45.93 -3.52
N PHE A 458 -5.30 46.64 -4.63
CA PHE A 458 -6.65 46.95 -5.11
C PHE A 458 -7.45 45.69 -5.46
N MET A 459 -6.79 44.67 -6.05
CA MET A 459 -7.41 43.37 -6.27
C MET A 459 -7.82 42.71 -4.94
N GLY A 460 -6.97 42.78 -3.91
CA GLY A 460 -7.29 42.27 -2.59
C GLY A 460 -8.47 42.98 -1.93
N GLU A 461 -8.58 44.30 -2.07
CA GLU A 461 -9.71 45.08 -1.56
C GLU A 461 -11.00 44.81 -2.32
N LEU A 462 -10.94 44.71 -3.64
CA LEU A 462 -12.08 44.31 -4.48
C LEU A 462 -12.57 42.91 -4.13
N MET A 463 -11.64 41.96 -3.92
CA MET A 463 -11.98 40.60 -3.49
C MET A 463 -12.60 40.58 -2.09
N LYS A 464 -12.15 41.45 -1.16
CA LYS A 464 -12.82 41.60 0.15
C LYS A 464 -14.23 42.15 0.00
N LEU A 465 -14.42 43.20 -0.82
CA LEU A 465 -15.71 43.85 -1.02
C LEU A 465 -16.73 42.90 -1.67
N THR A 466 -16.27 42.07 -2.61
CA THR A 466 -17.10 41.09 -3.32
C THR A 466 -17.21 39.75 -2.59
N GLY A 467 -16.54 39.57 -1.45
CA GLY A 467 -16.48 38.28 -0.75
C GLY A 467 -15.80 37.16 -1.57
N GLY A 468 -14.94 37.52 -2.52
CA GLY A 468 -14.25 36.61 -3.44
C GLY A 468 -15.08 36.20 -4.67
N LYS A 469 -16.23 36.84 -4.90
CA LYS A 469 -17.16 36.51 -6.00
C LYS A 469 -16.83 37.17 -7.33
N ALA A 470 -15.89 38.13 -7.35
CA ALA A 470 -15.42 38.72 -8.59
C ALA A 470 -14.65 37.69 -9.42
N ASP A 471 -14.92 37.61 -10.73
CA ASP A 471 -14.05 36.88 -11.66
C ASP A 471 -12.67 37.58 -11.68
N PRO A 472 -11.58 36.92 -11.24
CA PRO A 472 -10.25 37.53 -11.18
C PRO A 472 -9.74 38.03 -12.54
N LYS A 473 -10.09 37.38 -13.65
CA LYS A 473 -9.63 37.79 -14.99
C LYS A 473 -10.33 39.09 -15.41
N LEU A 474 -11.67 39.08 -15.38
CA LEU A 474 -12.48 40.25 -15.73
C LEU A 474 -12.20 41.43 -14.78
N ALA A 475 -12.10 41.18 -13.48
CA ALA A 475 -11.79 42.19 -12.49
C ALA A 475 -10.42 42.84 -12.72
N ASN A 476 -9.38 42.06 -13.08
CA ASN A 476 -8.04 42.60 -13.34
C ASN A 476 -8.04 43.47 -14.61
N GLN A 477 -8.77 43.04 -15.64
CA GLN A 477 -8.92 43.80 -16.87
C GLN A 477 -9.62 45.15 -16.62
N LEU A 478 -10.78 45.14 -15.95
CA LEU A 478 -11.55 46.36 -15.66
C LEU A 478 -10.80 47.29 -14.68
N LEU A 479 -10.16 46.73 -13.66
CA LEU A 479 -9.37 47.49 -12.69
C LEU A 479 -8.19 48.20 -13.36
N ARG A 480 -7.48 47.52 -14.27
CA ARG A 480 -6.40 48.15 -15.05
C ARG A 480 -6.94 49.26 -15.95
N GLN A 481 -8.03 49.01 -16.67
CA GLN A 481 -8.67 50.02 -17.50
C GLN A 481 -9.03 51.28 -16.71
N LYS A 482 -9.60 51.15 -15.51
CA LYS A 482 -9.95 52.31 -14.65
C LYS A 482 -8.76 53.01 -14.01
N LEU A 483 -7.70 52.27 -13.67
CA LEU A 483 -6.49 52.84 -13.09
C LEU A 483 -5.63 53.59 -14.13
N ASP A 484 -5.63 53.10 -15.38
CA ASP A 484 -4.88 53.66 -16.51
C ASP A 484 -5.65 54.75 -17.30
N ALA A 485 -6.97 54.87 -17.09
CA ALA A 485 -7.79 55.99 -17.55
C ALA A 485 -7.52 57.27 -16.73
#